data_AF-A0A164GZU2-F1
#
_entry.id   AF-A0A164GZU2-F1
#
_cell.length_a   1.000
_cell.length_b   1.000
_cell.length_c   1.000
_cell.angle_alpha   90.00
_cell.angle_beta   90.00
_cell.angle_gamma   90.00
#
_symmetry.space_group_name_H-M   'P 1'
#
loop_
_entity.id
_entity.type
_entity.pdbx_description
1 polymer ?
#
loop_
_entity_poly.entity_id
_entity_poly.type
_entity_poly.pdbx_seq_one_letter_code
_entity_poly.pdbx_strand_id
1 'polypeptide(L)'
;MGCIMDKYNGNNIVDCIRILIPFDIRNIVGFVWFFMNFMLLIILFIFPPYNIYSYVAFPFYMICNLWGIWVSIHKPRQPQLQHLLYSGFVALSISFCSFIAVQKLAYEFVEIESPLFFILSLIAYSLIVYKSELFWIKYFTARLRGTTDQDVKIPKIVFFQV
;
A
#
# COMPACT_ATOMS: atom_id res chain seq x y z
N MET A 1 -9.85 -29.61 -23.62
CA MET A 1 -9.33 -28.27 -23.30
C MET A 1 -10.54 -27.35 -23.22
N GLY A 2 -11.29 -27.43 -22.11
CA GLY A 2 -12.54 -26.69 -21.91
C GLY A 2 -12.24 -25.31 -21.36
N CYS A 3 -12.83 -24.28 -21.95
CA CYS A 3 -12.75 -22.89 -21.56
C CYS A 3 -13.05 -22.72 -20.06
N ILE A 4 -12.02 -22.45 -19.26
CA ILE A 4 -12.16 -22.06 -17.84
C ILE A 4 -12.82 -20.67 -17.74
N MET A 5 -12.89 -19.92 -18.85
CA MET A 5 -13.51 -18.60 -18.94
C MET A 5 -15.04 -18.60 -19.00
N ASP A 6 -15.71 -19.71 -19.34
CA ASP A 6 -17.19 -19.70 -19.42
C ASP A 6 -17.87 -19.73 -18.04
N LYS A 7 -17.12 -19.99 -16.96
CA LYS A 7 -17.67 -20.09 -15.61
C LYS A 7 -17.69 -18.76 -14.84
N TYR A 8 -16.99 -17.74 -15.33
CA TYR A 8 -16.88 -16.45 -14.68
C TYR A 8 -17.43 -15.36 -15.59
N ASN A 9 -18.73 -15.13 -15.48
CA ASN A 9 -19.39 -14.01 -16.13
C ASN A 9 -18.81 -12.72 -15.52
N GLY A 10 -17.97 -11.99 -16.27
CA GLY A 10 -17.26 -10.77 -15.85
C GLY A 10 -18.15 -9.59 -15.38
N ASN A 11 -19.46 -9.81 -15.24
CA ASN A 11 -20.42 -8.86 -14.70
C ASN A 11 -20.40 -8.78 -13.15
N ASN A 12 -19.71 -9.67 -12.44
CA ASN A 12 -19.69 -9.69 -10.98
C ASN A 12 -18.31 -9.34 -10.40
N ILE A 13 -18.20 -8.19 -9.74
CA ILE A 13 -16.95 -7.63 -9.16
C ILE A 13 -16.21 -8.65 -8.28
N VAL A 14 -16.95 -9.52 -7.60
CA VAL A 14 -16.42 -10.56 -6.70
C VAL A 14 -15.55 -11.58 -7.45
N ASP A 15 -15.94 -11.96 -8.67
CA ASP A 15 -15.21 -12.94 -9.47
C ASP A 15 -13.88 -12.37 -10.01
N CYS A 16 -13.89 -11.09 -10.42
CA CYS A 16 -12.67 -10.34 -10.76
C CYS A 16 -11.68 -10.30 -9.60
N ILE A 17 -12.16 -10.04 -8.37
CA ILE A 17 -11.29 -9.95 -7.19
C ILE A 17 -10.70 -11.32 -6.85
N ARG A 18 -11.47 -12.41 -7.02
CA ARG A 18 -11.00 -13.78 -6.78
C ARG A 18 -9.90 -14.20 -7.77
N ILE A 19 -9.95 -13.74 -9.02
CA ILE A 19 -8.88 -13.93 -10.02
C ILE A 19 -7.61 -13.13 -9.64
N LEU A 20 -7.79 -11.93 -9.08
CA LEU A 20 -6.69 -11.04 -8.68
C LEU A 20 -5.93 -11.55 -7.45
N ILE A 21 -6.64 -12.07 -6.44
CA ILE A 21 -6.08 -12.46 -5.14
C ILE A 21 -6.47 -13.92 -4.82
N PRO A 22 -5.64 -14.91 -5.21
CA PRO A 22 -5.95 -16.33 -5.05
C PRO A 22 -5.61 -16.91 -3.65
N PHE A 23 -4.89 -16.17 -2.79
CA PHE A 23 -4.43 -16.66 -1.49
C PHE A 23 -5.48 -16.50 -0.37
N ASP A 24 -5.41 -17.31 0.69
CA ASP A 24 -6.28 -17.15 1.87
C ASP A 24 -5.93 -15.87 2.65
N ILE A 25 -6.77 -14.89 2.36
CA ILE A 25 -6.67 -13.46 2.60
C ILE A 25 -6.47 -13.09 4.08
N ARG A 26 -6.99 -13.91 5.00
CA ARG A 26 -6.99 -13.58 6.44
C ARG A 26 -5.62 -13.63 7.10
N ASN A 27 -4.77 -14.59 6.72
CA ASN A 27 -3.42 -14.68 7.29
C ASN A 27 -2.51 -13.56 6.79
N ILE A 28 -2.67 -13.14 5.53
CA ILE A 28 -1.92 -12.03 4.95
C ILE A 28 -2.30 -10.71 5.63
N VAL A 29 -3.60 -10.48 5.88
CA VAL A 29 -4.08 -9.27 6.58
C VAL A 29 -3.56 -9.18 8.00
N GLY A 30 -3.65 -10.27 8.77
CA GLY A 30 -3.13 -10.31 10.14
C GLY A 30 -1.62 -10.07 10.20
N PHE A 31 -0.87 -10.67 9.27
CA PHE A 31 0.58 -10.50 9.17
C PHE A 31 0.99 -9.07 8.82
N VAL A 32 0.35 -8.48 7.80
CA VAL A 32 0.60 -7.09 7.39
C VAL A 32 0.21 -6.11 8.49
N TRP A 33 -0.89 -6.37 9.20
CA TRP A 33 -1.33 -5.54 10.33
C TRP A 33 -0.37 -5.60 11.53
N PHE A 34 0.17 -6.78 11.84
CA PHE A 34 1.19 -6.94 12.89
C PHE A 34 2.47 -6.15 12.55
N PHE A 35 2.97 -6.30 11.32
CA PHE A 35 4.17 -5.61 10.86
C PHE A 35 4.00 -4.08 10.85
N MET A 36 2.80 -3.63 10.48
CA MET A 36 2.41 -2.23 10.53
C MET A 36 2.50 -1.65 11.93
N ASN A 37 1.89 -2.31 12.92
CA ASN A 37 1.94 -1.86 14.32
C ASN A 37 3.36 -1.85 14.88
N PHE A 38 4.19 -2.80 14.47
CA PHE A 38 5.60 -2.82 14.86
C PHE A 38 6.38 -1.61 14.29
N MET A 39 6.20 -1.30 13.01
CA MET A 39 6.80 -0.10 12.39
C MET A 39 6.28 1.20 13.01
N LEU A 40 5.00 1.23 13.38
CA LEU A 40 4.32 2.35 14.04
C LEU A 40 4.89 2.63 15.42
N LEU A 41 5.18 1.59 16.21
CA LEU A 41 5.86 1.71 17.49
C LEU A 41 7.25 2.32 17.32
N ILE A 42 8.05 1.83 16.36
CA ILE A 42 9.38 2.38 16.07
C ILE A 42 9.28 3.88 15.74
N ILE A 43 8.34 4.26 14.89
CA ILE A 43 8.13 5.66 14.49
C ILE A 43 7.62 6.50 15.66
N LEU A 44 6.65 6.04 16.46
CA LEU A 44 6.18 6.76 17.65
C LEU A 44 7.26 6.92 18.73
N PHE A 45 8.24 6.02 18.82
CA PHE A 45 9.38 6.17 19.73
C PHE A 45 10.47 7.11 19.19
N ILE A 46 10.64 7.18 17.86
CA ILE A 46 11.55 8.14 17.20
C ILE A 46 10.98 9.57 17.26
N PHE A 47 9.66 9.72 17.37
CA PHE A 47 8.99 11.01 17.32
C PHE A 47 8.49 11.39 18.73
N PRO A 48 8.99 12.48 19.34
CA PRO A 48 8.42 12.95 20.60
C PRO A 48 6.91 13.18 20.45
N PRO A 49 6.11 12.86 21.48
CA PRO A 49 4.72 13.30 21.52
C PRO A 49 4.69 14.83 21.40
N TYR A 50 3.69 15.38 20.71
CA TYR A 50 3.46 16.82 20.44
C TYR A 50 4.24 17.47 19.28
N ASN A 51 4.87 16.69 18.40
CA ASN A 51 5.47 17.22 17.18
C ASN A 51 4.47 17.29 16.00
N ILE A 52 4.58 18.30 15.14
CA ILE A 52 3.76 18.45 13.93
C ILE A 52 3.80 17.21 13.02
N TYR A 53 4.97 16.57 12.90
CA TYR A 53 5.11 15.34 12.10
C TYR A 53 4.29 14.18 12.70
N SER A 54 4.21 14.11 14.03
CA SER A 54 3.39 13.11 14.74
C SER A 54 1.90 13.35 14.48
N TYR A 55 1.44 14.60 14.52
CA TYR A 55 0.03 14.94 14.24
C TYR A 55 -0.40 14.60 12.82
N VAL A 56 0.51 14.73 11.85
CA VAL A 56 0.23 14.38 10.45
C VAL A 56 0.18 12.85 10.25
N ALA A 57 1.07 12.09 10.89
CA ALA A 57 1.14 10.64 10.73
C ALA A 57 0.09 9.88 11.57
N PHE A 58 -0.23 10.37 12.76
CA PHE A 58 -1.15 9.75 13.71
C PHE A 58 -2.53 9.36 13.15
N PRO A 59 -3.25 10.19 12.37
CA PRO A 59 -4.57 9.81 11.86
C PRO A 59 -4.52 8.59 10.92
N PHE A 60 -3.50 8.48 10.06
CA PHE A 60 -3.34 7.31 9.18
C PHE A 60 -3.14 6.02 9.97
N TYR A 61 -2.37 6.11 11.05
CA TYR A 61 -2.11 5.02 11.97
C TYR A 61 -3.34 4.60 12.76
N MET A 62 -4.13 5.56 13.27
CA MET A 62 -5.42 5.31 13.91
C MET A 62 -6.38 4.59 12.97
N ILE A 63 -6.53 5.06 11.73
CA ILE A 63 -7.44 4.48 10.74
C ILE A 63 -7.01 3.06 10.38
N CYS A 64 -5.72 2.83 10.09
CA CYS A 64 -5.20 1.49 9.79
C CYS A 64 -5.51 0.50 10.92
N ASN A 65 -5.34 0.94 12.17
CA ASN A 65 -5.55 0.08 13.33
C ASN A 65 -7.01 -0.22 13.61
N LEU A 66 -7.86 0.80 13.63
CA LEU A 66 -9.29 0.62 13.84
C LEU A 66 -9.91 -0.22 12.72
N TRP A 67 -9.49 -0.02 11.47
CA TRP A 67 -9.95 -0.82 10.34
C TRP A 67 -9.44 -2.27 10.42
N GLY A 68 -8.18 -2.48 10.82
CA GLY A 68 -7.63 -3.82 11.05
C GLY A 68 -8.37 -4.59 12.15
N ILE A 69 -8.70 -3.93 13.26
CA ILE A 69 -9.54 -4.49 14.35
C ILE A 69 -10.94 -4.81 13.82
N TRP A 70 -11.55 -3.88 13.08
CA TRP A 70 -12.87 -4.07 12.50
C TRP A 70 -12.91 -5.30 11.58
N VAL A 71 -11.97 -5.44 10.66
CA VAL A 71 -11.89 -6.59 9.72
C VAL A 71 -11.61 -7.90 10.46
N SER A 72 -10.87 -7.86 11.56
CA SER A 72 -10.55 -9.04 12.37
C SER A 72 -11.76 -9.54 13.19
N ILE A 73 -12.55 -8.61 13.74
CA ILE A 73 -13.72 -8.93 14.56
C ILE A 73 -14.96 -9.19 13.68
N HIS A 74 -15.25 -8.28 12.75
CA HIS A 74 -16.39 -8.37 11.86
C HIS A 74 -15.99 -9.10 10.58
N LYS A 75 -16.51 -10.31 10.39
CA LYS A 75 -16.36 -11.06 9.13
C LYS A 75 -17.04 -10.28 8.00
N PRO A 76 -16.29 -9.68 7.07
CA PRO A 76 -16.90 -8.85 6.05
C PRO A 76 -17.67 -9.72 5.06
N ARG A 77 -18.82 -9.21 4.57
CA ARG A 77 -19.63 -9.90 3.55
C ARG A 77 -18.85 -10.19 2.27
N GLN A 78 -17.87 -9.35 1.94
CA GLN A 78 -16.95 -9.51 0.81
C GLN A 78 -15.49 -9.40 1.29
N PRO A 79 -14.90 -10.50 1.81
CA PRO A 79 -13.58 -10.45 2.45
C PRO A 79 -12.45 -10.06 1.48
N GLN A 80 -12.61 -10.40 0.20
CA GLN A 80 -11.58 -10.18 -0.82
C GLN A 80 -11.49 -8.71 -1.24
N LEU A 81 -12.64 -8.03 -1.38
CA LEU A 81 -12.70 -6.59 -1.64
C LEU A 81 -12.12 -5.80 -0.46
N GLN A 82 -12.51 -6.19 0.76
CA GLN A 82 -12.04 -5.54 1.97
C GLN A 82 -10.53 -5.69 2.16
N HIS A 83 -9.96 -6.85 1.83
CA HIS A 83 -8.52 -7.01 1.81
C HIS A 83 -7.84 -6.10 0.79
N LEU A 84 -8.33 -6.06 -0.46
CA LEU A 84 -7.72 -5.21 -1.48
C LEU A 84 -7.70 -3.73 -1.04
N LEU A 85 -8.82 -3.23 -0.52
CA LEU A 85 -8.95 -1.87 -0.03
C LEU A 85 -8.06 -1.61 1.18
N TYR A 86 -8.09 -2.51 2.17
CA TYR A 86 -7.30 -2.40 3.39
C TYR A 86 -5.79 -2.44 3.09
N SER A 87 -5.34 -3.41 2.30
CA SER A 87 -3.93 -3.52 1.88
C SER A 87 -3.46 -2.31 1.08
N GLY A 88 -4.32 -1.76 0.20
CA GLY A 88 -4.01 -0.54 -0.55
C GLY A 88 -3.86 0.67 0.38
N PHE A 89 -4.80 0.85 1.33
CA PHE A 89 -4.74 1.93 2.31
C PHE A 89 -3.53 1.82 3.24
N VAL A 90 -3.22 0.61 3.69
CA VAL A 90 -2.01 0.27 4.46
C VAL A 90 -0.75 0.66 3.68
N ALA A 91 -0.63 0.25 2.41
CA ALA A 91 0.53 0.57 1.58
C ALA A 91 0.70 2.09 1.38
N LEU A 92 -0.40 2.81 1.13
CA LEU A 92 -0.41 4.27 1.07
C LEU A 92 0.04 4.90 2.39
N SER A 93 -0.48 4.40 3.51
CA SER A 93 -0.14 4.90 4.84
C SER A 93 1.34 4.70 5.17
N ILE A 94 1.92 3.53 4.88
CA ILE A 94 3.38 3.29 5.03
C ILE A 94 4.15 4.28 4.18
N SER A 95 3.79 4.38 2.90
CA SER A 95 4.49 5.23 1.94
C SER A 95 4.52 6.68 2.41
N PHE A 96 3.36 7.23 2.77
CA PHE A 96 3.24 8.61 3.22
C PHE A 96 3.92 8.85 4.57
N CYS A 97 3.71 7.97 5.56
CA CYS A 97 4.37 8.11 6.86
C CYS A 97 5.90 7.98 6.77
N SER A 98 6.41 7.15 5.86
CA SER A 98 7.85 7.04 5.59
C SER A 98 8.39 8.34 5.00
N PHE A 99 7.66 8.98 4.08
CA PHE A 99 8.02 10.29 3.56
C PHE A 99 8.10 11.32 4.70
N ILE A 100 7.08 11.39 5.57
CA ILE A 100 7.08 12.28 6.74
C ILE A 100 8.25 12.01 7.69
N ALA A 101 8.61 10.74 7.91
CA ALA A 101 9.77 10.37 8.73
C ALA A 101 11.10 10.85 8.15
N VAL A 102 11.28 10.72 6.83
CA VAL A 102 12.46 11.27 6.15
C VAL A 102 12.53 12.79 6.31
N GLN A 103 11.40 13.50 6.20
CA GLN A 103 11.38 14.95 6.44
C GLN A 103 11.81 15.28 7.86
N LYS A 104 11.24 14.63 8.87
CA LYS A 104 11.63 14.85 10.26
C LYS A 104 13.13 14.60 10.49
N LEU A 105 13.65 13.48 9.99
CA LEU A 105 15.08 13.16 10.12
C LEU A 105 15.96 14.25 9.47
N ALA A 106 15.59 14.70 8.28
CA ALA A 106 16.33 15.74 7.57
C ALA A 106 16.30 17.10 8.30
N TYR A 107 15.14 17.53 8.79
CA TYR A 107 14.95 18.85 9.38
C TYR A 107 15.38 18.91 10.86
N GLU A 108 15.18 17.84 11.64
CA GLU A 108 15.48 17.83 13.09
C GLU A 108 16.81 17.18 13.45
N PHE A 109 17.27 16.16 12.72
CA PHE A 109 18.52 15.46 13.07
C PHE A 109 19.69 15.89 12.21
N VAL A 110 19.44 16.18 10.93
CA VAL A 110 20.47 16.68 9.99
C VAL A 110 20.49 18.21 9.92
N GLU A 111 19.55 18.87 10.60
CA GLU A 111 19.45 20.34 10.72
C GLU A 111 19.42 21.06 9.35
N ILE A 112 18.79 20.44 8.34
CA ILE A 112 18.61 21.10 7.05
C ILE A 112 17.63 22.26 7.21
N GLU A 113 18.10 23.50 7.14
CA GLU A 113 17.21 24.67 7.29
C GLU A 113 16.44 25.02 6.00
N SER A 114 16.90 24.54 4.85
CA SER A 114 16.35 24.93 3.56
C SER A 114 15.01 24.24 3.23
N PRO A 115 13.96 24.98 2.83
CA PRO A 115 12.69 24.39 2.39
C PRO A 115 12.83 23.68 1.03
N LEU A 116 13.94 23.86 0.31
CA LEU A 116 14.18 23.21 -0.98
C LEU A 116 14.22 21.69 -0.86
N PHE A 117 14.73 21.15 0.24
CA PHE A 117 14.76 19.71 0.46
C PHE A 117 13.35 19.11 0.48
N PHE A 118 12.42 19.75 1.19
CA PHE A 118 11.02 19.36 1.22
C PHE A 118 10.39 19.40 -0.19
N ILE A 119 10.58 20.50 -0.92
CA ILE A 119 9.98 20.66 -2.26
C ILE A 119 10.48 19.59 -3.22
N LEU A 120 11.81 19.39 -3.30
CA LEU A 120 12.41 18.41 -4.19
C LEU A 120 12.02 16.98 -3.83
N SER A 121 12.03 16.65 -2.53
CA SER A 121 11.63 15.33 -2.06
C SER A 121 10.13 15.07 -2.26
N LEU A 122 9.27 16.08 -2.12
CA LEU A 122 7.85 15.96 -2.42
C LEU A 122 7.58 15.71 -3.90
N ILE A 123 8.29 16.40 -4.79
CA ILE A 123 8.22 16.15 -6.24
C ILE A 123 8.66 14.72 -6.56
N ALA A 124 9.81 14.30 -6.02
CA ALA A 124 10.33 12.95 -6.23
C ALA A 124 9.36 11.87 -5.70
N TYR A 125 8.85 12.05 -4.48
CA TYR A 125 7.85 11.18 -3.88
C TYR A 125 6.59 11.08 -4.74
N SER A 126 6.04 12.21 -5.17
CA SER A 126 4.81 12.26 -5.98
C SER A 126 5.01 11.56 -7.33
N LEU A 127 6.16 11.74 -7.97
CA LEU A 127 6.49 11.07 -9.23
C LEU A 127 6.59 9.54 -9.06
N ILE A 128 7.23 9.08 -7.98
CA ILE A 128 7.35 7.64 -7.68
C ILE A 128 5.97 7.04 -7.42
N VAL A 129 5.15 7.68 -6.58
CA VAL A 129 3.79 7.24 -6.27
C VAL A 129 2.96 7.17 -7.56
N TYR A 130 2.90 8.25 -8.34
CA TYR A 130 2.16 8.29 -9.60
C TYR A 130 2.58 7.20 -10.58
N LYS A 131 3.90 7.01 -10.78
CA LYS A 131 4.41 5.96 -11.68
C LYS A 131 4.08 4.57 -11.17
N SER A 132 4.15 4.34 -9.86
CA SER A 132 3.82 3.05 -9.24
C SER A 132 2.34 2.72 -9.38
N GLU A 133 1.44 3.67 -9.13
CA GLU A 133 -0.01 3.49 -9.29
C GLU A 133 -0.37 3.22 -10.75
N LEU A 134 0.18 4.00 -11.68
CA LEU A 134 -0.06 3.83 -13.11
C LEU A 134 0.46 2.47 -13.61
N PHE A 135 1.58 1.99 -13.08
CA PHE A 135 2.09 0.65 -13.34
C PHE A 135 1.12 -0.43 -12.83
N TRP A 136 0.68 -0.33 -11.57
CA TRP A 136 -0.25 -1.29 -10.98
C TRP A 136 -1.60 -1.31 -11.70
N ILE A 137 -2.16 -0.17 -12.07
CA ILE A 137 -3.40 -0.08 -12.84
C ILE A 137 -3.25 -0.79 -14.19
N LYS A 138 -2.15 -0.55 -14.91
CA LYS A 138 -1.86 -1.24 -16.18
C LYS A 138 -1.72 -2.75 -15.99
N TYR A 139 -0.95 -3.17 -14.99
CA TYR A 139 -0.74 -4.58 -14.64
C TYR A 139 -2.07 -5.28 -14.33
N PHE A 140 -2.89 -4.69 -13.46
CA PHE A 140 -4.18 -5.26 -13.10
C PHE A 140 -5.17 -5.26 -14.26
N THR A 141 -5.20 -4.21 -15.08
CA THR A 141 -6.07 -4.15 -16.27
C THR A 141 -5.70 -5.24 -17.27
N ALA A 142 -4.41 -5.49 -17.50
CA ALA A 142 -3.94 -6.56 -18.38
C ALA A 142 -4.33 -7.95 -17.86
N ARG A 143 -4.19 -8.17 -16.53
CA ARG A 143 -4.58 -9.43 -15.88
C ARG A 143 -6.09 -9.67 -15.92
N LEU A 144 -6.90 -8.62 -15.78
CA LEU A 144 -8.36 -8.69 -15.86
C LEU A 144 -8.86 -8.98 -17.28
N ARG A 145 -8.20 -8.47 -18.31
CA ARG A 145 -8.59 -8.69 -19.71
C ARG A 145 -8.31 -10.10 -20.22
N GLY A 146 -7.72 -10.98 -19.41
CA GLY A 146 -7.35 -12.34 -19.83
C GLY A 146 -6.29 -12.37 -20.93
N THR A 147 -5.71 -11.21 -21.28
CA THR A 147 -4.49 -11.09 -22.06
C THR A 147 -3.38 -11.71 -21.22
N THR A 148 -3.23 -13.02 -21.38
CA THR A 148 -2.01 -13.77 -21.08
C THR A 148 -0.98 -13.36 -22.11
N ASP A 149 -0.74 -12.05 -22.22
CA ASP A 149 0.30 -11.54 -23.08
C ASP A 149 1.59 -11.81 -22.32
N GLN A 150 2.28 -12.87 -22.74
CA GLN A 150 3.63 -13.18 -22.29
C GLN A 150 4.60 -12.00 -22.59
N ASP A 151 4.16 -10.97 -23.33
CA ASP A 151 4.90 -9.74 -23.57
C ASP A 151 4.71 -8.63 -22.53
N VAL A 152 3.79 -8.77 -21.56
CA VAL A 152 3.89 -7.98 -20.31
C VAL A 152 4.98 -8.61 -19.45
N LYS A 153 6.23 -8.50 -19.94
CA LYS A 153 7.42 -8.68 -19.12
C LYS A 153 7.22 -7.77 -17.93
N ILE A 154 7.02 -8.35 -16.75
CA ILE A 154 7.32 -7.66 -15.49
C ILE A 154 8.71 -7.10 -15.75
N PRO A 155 8.88 -5.76 -15.90
CA PRO A 155 10.23 -5.24 -16.02
C PRO A 155 10.90 -5.75 -14.77
N LYS A 156 11.97 -6.54 -14.97
CA LYS A 156 12.83 -7.04 -13.90
C LYS A 156 12.89 -5.89 -12.93
N ILE A 157 12.25 -6.03 -11.75
CA ILE A 157 12.26 -4.99 -10.73
C ILE A 157 13.71 -4.61 -10.69
N VAL A 158 14.02 -3.35 -11.02
CA VAL A 158 15.38 -2.86 -11.01
C VAL A 158 15.76 -2.89 -9.54
N PHE A 159 16.14 -4.08 -9.07
CA PHE A 159 17.19 -4.24 -8.09
C PHE A 159 18.27 -3.34 -8.66
N PHE A 160 18.43 -2.18 -8.06
CA PHE A 160 19.68 -1.47 -8.13
C PHE A 160 20.74 -2.50 -7.78
N GLN A 161 21.37 -3.07 -8.81
CA GLN A 161 22.67 -3.73 -8.65
C GLN A 161 23.61 -2.59 -8.32
N VAL A 162 23.94 -2.50 -7.04
CA VAL A 162 25.17 -1.87 -6.57
C VAL A 162 26.34 -2.70 -7.08
#